data_AF-A0A6B0USK5-F1
#
_entry.id   AF-A0A6B0USK5-F1
#
_cell.length_a   1.000
_cell.length_b   1.000
_cell.length_c   1.000
_cell.angle_alpha   90.00
_cell.angle_beta   90.00
_cell.angle_gamma   90.00
#
_symmetry.space_group_name_H-M   'P 1'
#
loop_
_entity.id
_entity.type
_entity.pdbx_description
1 polymer ?
#
loop_
_entity_poly.entity_id
_entity_poly.type
_entity_poly.pdbx_seq_one_letter_code
_entity_poly.pdbx_strand_id
1 'polypeptide(L)'
;MARLLPLLFVHIALCGQLADAEVLAYNTSYRYLEKALRRFVEYYHLDPVALPDVNQTFEKTIVFVTVRGEAILTNGSLAGLSTIRRTEYFLFGANRKGIEVYADFGVGPLHLHYAGHVSLVGICYGVDVVITIQ
;
A
#
# COMPACT_ATOMS: atom_id res chain seq x y z
N MET A 1 -43.54 -18.71 -13.49
CA MET A 1 -42.85 -17.43 -13.18
C MET A 1 -41.85 -17.07 -14.29
N ALA A 2 -42.30 -16.73 -15.50
CA ALA A 2 -41.40 -16.50 -16.66
C ALA A 2 -41.62 -15.15 -17.38
N ARG A 3 -42.50 -14.27 -16.87
CA ARG A 3 -42.88 -13.00 -17.53
C ARG A 3 -42.15 -11.75 -17.01
N LEU A 4 -41.30 -11.87 -15.98
CA LEU A 4 -40.62 -10.73 -15.34
C LEU A 4 -39.19 -10.49 -15.86
N LEU A 5 -38.58 -11.51 -16.46
CA LEU A 5 -37.22 -11.45 -17.02
C LEU A 5 -37.05 -10.40 -18.14
N PRO A 6 -37.98 -10.27 -19.12
CA PRO A 6 -37.88 -9.23 -20.14
C PRO A 6 -38.07 -7.82 -19.57
N LEU A 7 -38.89 -7.67 -18.53
CA LEU A 7 -39.08 -6.39 -17.84
C LEU A 7 -37.83 -5.96 -17.06
N LEU A 8 -37.10 -6.90 -16.46
CA LEU A 8 -35.81 -6.64 -15.81
C LEU A 8 -34.77 -6.13 -16.82
N PHE A 9 -34.69 -6.76 -17.99
CA PHE A 9 -33.78 -6.33 -19.06
C PHE A 9 -34.16 -4.96 -19.63
N VAL A 10 -35.46 -4.66 -19.78
CA VAL A 10 -35.93 -3.33 -20.18
C VAL A 10 -35.65 -2.29 -19.09
N HIS A 11 -35.73 -2.62 -17.80
CA HIS A 11 -35.38 -1.72 -16.69
C HIS A 11 -33.88 -1.41 -16.65
N ILE A 12 -33.03 -2.42 -16.88
CA ILE A 12 -31.58 -2.25 -16.99
C ILE A 12 -31.21 -1.41 -18.22
N ALA A 13 -31.92 -1.61 -19.35
CA ALA A 13 -31.75 -0.80 -20.55
C ALA A 13 -32.28 0.63 -20.41
N LEU A 14 -33.37 0.85 -19.65
CA LEU A 14 -33.91 2.20 -19.36
C LEU A 14 -33.05 2.97 -18.35
N CYS A 15 -32.46 2.31 -17.35
CA CYS A 15 -31.44 2.89 -16.47
C CYS A 15 -30.10 3.11 -17.21
N GLY A 16 -29.97 2.59 -18.44
CA GLY A 16 -28.86 2.79 -19.35
C GLY A 16 -28.90 4.15 -20.06
N GLN A 17 -28.94 5.25 -19.31
CA GLN A 17 -28.04 6.35 -19.66
C GLN A 17 -26.66 5.78 -19.39
N LEU A 18 -25.93 5.35 -20.44
CA LEU A 18 -24.67 4.60 -20.32
C LEU A 18 -23.65 5.21 -19.33
N ALA A 19 -23.71 6.53 -19.13
CA ALA A 19 -22.92 7.22 -18.12
C ALA A 19 -23.28 6.81 -16.67
N ASP A 20 -24.55 6.62 -16.30
CA ASP A 20 -24.97 6.30 -14.93
C ASP A 20 -24.66 4.85 -14.54
N ALA A 21 -24.78 3.90 -15.47
CA ALA A 21 -24.42 2.51 -15.23
C ALA A 21 -22.89 2.33 -15.10
N GLU A 22 -22.12 3.05 -15.91
CA GLU A 22 -20.65 3.06 -15.83
C GLU A 22 -20.18 3.78 -14.56
N VAL A 23 -20.77 4.92 -14.20
CA VAL A 23 -20.47 5.67 -12.96
C VAL A 23 -20.90 4.88 -11.71
N LEU A 24 -22.01 4.15 -11.76
CA LEU A 24 -22.44 3.28 -10.66
C LEU A 24 -21.50 2.07 -10.53
N ALA A 25 -21.18 1.39 -11.63
CA ALA A 25 -20.22 0.28 -11.64
C ALA A 25 -18.83 0.72 -11.18
N TYR A 26 -18.39 1.92 -11.56
CA TYR A 26 -17.17 2.57 -11.12
C TYR A 26 -17.18 2.80 -9.60
N ASN A 27 -18.18 3.54 -9.10
CA ASN A 27 -18.26 3.90 -7.68
C ASN A 27 -18.42 2.66 -6.79
N THR A 28 -19.16 1.65 -7.26
CA THR A 28 -19.34 0.39 -6.55
C THR A 28 -18.05 -0.44 -6.55
N SER A 29 -17.42 -0.66 -7.71
CA SER A 29 -16.18 -1.46 -7.82
C SER A 29 -15.03 -0.84 -7.03
N TYR A 30 -14.90 0.49 -7.07
CA TYR A 30 -13.92 1.22 -6.30
C TYR A 30 -14.09 1.02 -4.79
N ARG A 31 -15.30 1.20 -4.24
CA ARG A 31 -15.57 1.00 -2.80
C ARG A 31 -15.29 -0.43 -2.36
N TYR A 32 -15.59 -1.41 -3.22
CA TYR A 32 -15.26 -2.80 -2.94
C TYR A 32 -13.75 -3.03 -2.90
N LEU A 33 -12.99 -2.43 -3.82
CA LEU A 33 -11.54 -2.58 -3.86
C LEU A 33 -10.87 -1.94 -2.63
N GLU A 34 -11.25 -0.71 -2.26
CA GLU A 34 -10.71 -0.07 -1.04
C GLU A 34 -11.02 -0.92 0.20
N LYS A 35 -12.27 -1.41 0.32
CA LYS A 35 -12.68 -2.26 1.43
C LYS A 35 -11.94 -3.60 1.44
N ALA A 36 -11.67 -4.17 0.27
CA ALA A 36 -10.90 -5.41 0.14
C ALA A 36 -9.44 -5.20 0.58
N LEU A 37 -8.81 -4.09 0.19
CA LEU A 37 -7.44 -3.75 0.60
C LEU A 37 -7.34 -3.51 2.11
N ARG A 38 -8.29 -2.78 2.70
CA ARG A 38 -8.34 -2.60 4.17
C ARG A 38 -8.49 -3.94 4.89
N ARG A 39 -9.41 -4.79 4.43
CA ARG A 39 -9.59 -6.14 4.99
C ARG A 39 -8.37 -7.01 4.81
N PHE A 40 -7.64 -6.87 3.71
CA PHE A 40 -6.40 -7.60 3.47
C PHE A 40 -5.35 -7.20 4.52
N VAL A 41 -5.16 -5.90 4.75
CA VAL A 41 -4.26 -5.40 5.81
C VAL A 41 -4.67 -5.92 7.18
N GLU A 42 -5.96 -5.87 7.51
CA GLU A 42 -6.50 -6.38 8.79
C GLU A 42 -6.29 -7.89 8.94
N TYR A 43 -6.65 -8.67 7.92
CA TYR A 43 -6.62 -10.14 7.96
C TYR A 43 -5.19 -10.69 8.06
N TYR A 44 -4.24 -10.07 7.38
CA TYR A 44 -2.83 -10.47 7.41
C TYR A 44 -2.02 -9.74 8.48
N HIS A 45 -2.66 -8.94 9.35
CA HIS A 45 -2.00 -8.16 10.40
C HIS A 45 -0.81 -7.36 9.89
N LEU A 46 -0.99 -6.68 8.74
CA LEU A 46 0.09 -5.93 8.07
C LEU A 46 0.28 -4.51 8.63
N ASP A 47 -0.35 -4.18 9.74
CA ASP A 47 -0.21 -2.88 10.39
C ASP A 47 -0.15 -3.04 11.92
N PRO A 48 1.05 -3.06 12.53
CA PRO A 48 2.36 -2.95 11.89
C PRO A 48 2.81 -4.24 11.19
N VAL A 49 3.42 -4.13 10.01
CA VAL A 49 4.10 -5.24 9.34
C VAL A 49 5.58 -5.29 9.75
N ALA A 50 6.06 -6.50 10.08
CA ALA A 50 7.47 -6.72 10.36
C ALA A 50 8.31 -6.60 9.09
N LEU A 51 9.46 -5.95 9.20
CA LEU A 51 10.41 -5.77 8.11
C LEU A 51 11.68 -6.59 8.37
N PRO A 52 12.37 -7.03 7.31
CA PRO A 52 13.60 -7.79 7.46
C PRO A 52 14.71 -6.96 8.11
N ASP A 53 15.58 -7.63 8.83
CA ASP A 53 16.81 -7.03 9.34
C ASP A 53 17.70 -6.58 8.17
N VAL A 54 18.37 -5.45 8.35
CA VAL A 54 19.27 -4.87 7.35
C VAL A 54 20.65 -4.77 7.95
N ASN A 55 21.64 -5.35 7.27
CA ASN A 55 23.05 -5.15 7.62
C ASN A 55 23.77 -4.46 6.44
N GLN A 56 24.43 -3.35 6.73
CA GLN A 56 25.20 -2.57 5.78
C GLN A 56 26.58 -2.27 6.36
N THR A 57 27.61 -2.68 5.65
CA THR A 57 28.98 -2.25 5.93
C THR A 57 29.30 -1.05 5.06
N PHE A 58 29.97 -0.06 5.63
CA PHE A 58 30.34 1.15 4.91
C PHE A 58 31.78 1.54 5.20
N GLU A 59 32.39 2.24 4.25
CA GLU A 59 33.73 2.79 4.35
C GLU A 59 33.66 4.29 4.06
N LYS A 60 34.22 5.11 4.94
CA LYS A 60 34.23 6.57 4.79
C LYS A 60 35.62 7.10 5.04
N THR A 61 36.12 7.94 4.14
CA THR A 61 37.39 8.65 4.35
C THR A 61 37.11 9.96 5.07
N ILE A 62 37.68 10.15 6.26
CA ILE A 62 37.61 11.38 7.03
C ILE A 62 39.05 11.86 7.22
N VAL A 63 39.40 12.99 6.61
CA VAL A 63 40.70 13.69 6.74
C VAL A 63 41.89 12.71 6.75
N PHE A 64 42.24 12.21 5.57
CA PHE A 64 43.35 11.26 5.31
C PHE A 64 43.27 9.87 5.96
N VAL A 65 42.26 9.59 6.80
CA VAL A 65 42.04 8.28 7.41
C VAL A 65 40.77 7.63 6.87
N THR A 66 40.88 6.39 6.42
CA THR A 66 39.75 5.56 6.01
C THR A 66 39.19 4.82 7.21
N VAL A 67 37.94 5.09 7.57
CA VAL A 67 37.23 4.38 8.64
C VAL A 67 36.21 3.41 8.05
N ARG A 68 36.17 2.20 8.61
CA ARG A 68 35.15 1.19 8.31
C ARG A 68 34.15 1.13 9.46
N GLY A 69 32.88 1.01 9.10
CA GLY A 69 31.80 0.85 10.04
C GLY A 69 30.75 -0.15 9.54
N GLU A 70 29.88 -0.53 10.46
CA GLU A 70 28.75 -1.41 10.21
C GLU A 70 27.49 -0.78 10.81
N ALA A 71 26.38 -0.88 10.09
CA ALA A 71 25.07 -0.48 10.55
C ALA A 71 24.13 -1.69 10.44
N ILE A 72 23.60 -2.13 11.57
CA ILE A 72 22.65 -3.23 11.68
C ILE A 72 21.33 -2.65 12.16
N LEU A 73 20.26 -2.84 11.40
CA LEU A 73 18.90 -2.47 11.76
C LEU A 73 18.11 -3.75 12.03
N THR A 74 17.56 -3.89 13.23
CA THR A 74 16.76 -5.04 13.66
C THR A 74 15.39 -4.63 14.16
N ASN A 75 14.48 -5.61 14.26
CA ASN A 75 13.11 -5.40 14.75
C ASN A 75 12.36 -4.32 13.95
N GLY A 76 12.53 -4.34 12.63
CA GLY A 76 11.90 -3.41 11.71
C GLY A 76 10.38 -3.53 11.75
N SER A 77 9.68 -2.40 11.79
CA SER A 77 8.22 -2.36 11.65
C SER A 77 7.78 -1.18 10.81
N LEU A 78 6.77 -1.41 9.96
CA LEU A 78 6.08 -0.39 9.18
C LEU A 78 4.62 -0.32 9.62
N ALA A 79 4.21 0.84 10.11
CA ALA A 79 2.83 1.12 10.51
C ALA A 79 2.18 2.16 9.60
N GLY A 80 0.85 2.15 9.54
CA GLY A 80 0.03 3.08 8.77
C GLY A 80 -0.62 2.49 7.52
N LEU A 81 -0.39 1.22 7.18
CA LEU A 81 -1.02 0.58 6.02
C LEU A 81 -2.55 0.45 6.15
N SER A 82 -3.11 0.46 7.35
CA SER A 82 -4.57 0.46 7.58
C SER A 82 -5.24 1.77 7.14
N THR A 83 -4.45 2.81 6.91
CA THR A 83 -4.92 4.13 6.47
C THR A 83 -5.07 4.25 4.95
N ILE A 84 -4.93 3.13 4.22
CA ILE A 84 -5.20 3.07 2.77
C ILE A 84 -6.51 3.79 2.46
N ARG A 85 -6.40 4.76 1.56
CA ARG A 85 -7.49 5.58 1.08
C ARG A 85 -7.33 5.80 -0.41
N ARG A 86 -8.44 6.08 -1.06
CA ARG A 86 -8.45 6.43 -2.48
C ARG A 86 -7.65 7.69 -2.77
N THR A 87 -7.02 7.71 -3.95
CA THR A 87 -6.59 8.93 -4.65
C THR A 87 -7.41 9.14 -5.93
N GLU A 88 -7.17 10.23 -6.65
CA GLU A 88 -8.11 10.70 -7.67
C GLU A 88 -8.32 9.77 -8.86
N TYR A 89 -7.35 8.91 -9.20
CA TYR A 89 -7.40 8.05 -10.38
C TYR A 89 -7.93 6.63 -10.08
N PHE A 90 -8.99 6.27 -10.80
CA PHE A 90 -9.48 4.89 -10.91
C PHE A 90 -10.02 4.71 -12.33
N LEU A 91 -9.72 3.58 -12.96
CA LEU A 91 -10.17 3.17 -14.29
C LEU A 91 -10.63 1.72 -14.19
N PHE A 92 -11.88 1.49 -14.55
CA PHE A 92 -12.47 0.16 -14.58
C PHE A 92 -13.02 -0.09 -15.98
N GLY A 93 -12.48 -1.09 -16.67
CA GLY A 93 -12.87 -1.41 -18.04
C GLY A 93 -13.04 -2.92 -18.23
N ALA A 94 -13.96 -3.29 -19.10
CA ALA A 94 -14.08 -4.66 -19.59
C ALA A 94 -13.69 -4.70 -21.06
N ASN A 95 -12.79 -5.61 -21.44
CA ASN A 95 -12.42 -5.84 -22.83
C ASN A 95 -12.59 -7.32 -23.19
N ARG A 96 -12.24 -7.68 -24.43
CA ARG A 96 -12.38 -9.06 -24.92
C ARG A 96 -11.49 -10.08 -24.18
N LYS A 97 -10.53 -9.63 -23.37
CA LYS A 97 -9.59 -10.46 -22.59
C LYS A 97 -9.96 -10.55 -21.11
N GLY A 98 -10.85 -9.71 -20.61
CA GLY A 98 -11.29 -9.73 -19.21
C GLY A 98 -11.59 -8.35 -18.65
N ILE A 99 -11.47 -8.24 -17.33
CA ILE A 99 -11.66 -7.01 -16.57
C ILE A 99 -10.28 -6.42 -16.28
N GLU A 100 -10.12 -5.12 -16.55
CA GLU A 100 -8.94 -4.34 -16.22
C GLU A 100 -9.31 -3.29 -15.17
N VAL A 101 -8.52 -3.22 -14.11
CA VAL A 101 -8.68 -2.25 -13.03
C VAL A 101 -7.34 -1.57 -12.81
N TYR A 102 -7.31 -0.26 -13.02
CA TYR A 102 -6.21 0.59 -12.62
C TYR A 102 -6.73 1.49 -11.50
N ALA A 103 -6.04 1.51 -10.38
CA ALA A 103 -6.50 2.22 -9.21
C ALA A 103 -5.29 2.74 -8.46
N ASP A 104 -5.24 4.06 -8.28
CA ASP A 104 -4.24 4.66 -7.43
C ASP A 104 -4.78 4.67 -5.99
N PHE A 105 -3.92 4.25 -5.07
CA PHE A 105 -4.20 4.28 -3.65
C PHE A 105 -3.11 5.04 -2.93
N GLY A 106 -3.54 5.88 -2.01
CA GLY A 106 -2.67 6.56 -1.08
C GLY A 106 -2.77 5.91 0.28
N VAL A 107 -1.74 6.11 1.09
CA VAL A 107 -1.76 5.85 2.52
C VAL A 107 -1.64 7.17 3.24
N GLY A 108 -2.05 7.21 4.50
CA GLY A 108 -1.64 8.26 5.42
C GLY A 108 -0.14 8.14 5.74
N PRO A 109 0.33 8.89 6.75
CA PRO A 109 1.72 8.82 7.16
C PRO A 109 2.14 7.38 7.47
N LEU A 110 3.21 6.92 6.84
CA LEU A 110 3.81 5.63 7.17
C LEU A 110 4.92 5.84 8.19
N HIS A 111 4.84 5.08 9.29
CA HIS A 111 5.81 5.12 10.37
C HIS A 111 6.71 3.90 10.29
N LEU A 112 7.98 4.12 10.00
CA LEU A 112 9.01 3.11 9.91
C LEU A 112 9.87 3.19 11.17
N HIS A 113 9.94 2.08 11.91
CA HIS A 113 10.73 1.96 13.13
C HIS A 113 11.75 0.83 13.02
N TYR A 114 12.98 1.07 13.48
CA TYR A 114 14.03 0.06 13.62
C TYR A 114 14.86 0.33 14.89
N ALA A 115 15.28 -0.74 15.55
CA ALA A 115 16.38 -0.68 16.51
C ALA A 115 17.70 -0.77 15.72
N GLY A 116 18.57 0.20 15.89
CA GLY A 116 19.83 0.31 15.15
C GLY A 116 21.05 0.09 16.04
N HIS A 117 22.04 -0.59 15.48
CA HIS A 117 23.39 -0.68 16.02
C HIS A 117 24.37 -0.15 14.99
N VAL A 118 25.17 0.84 15.37
CA VAL A 118 26.22 1.40 14.51
C VAL A 118 27.57 1.17 15.16
N SER A 119 28.46 0.48 14.46
CA SER A 119 29.86 0.30 14.86
C SER A 119 30.78 1.14 13.99
N LEU A 120 31.73 1.84 14.61
CA LEU A 120 32.74 2.63 13.92
C LEU A 120 34.03 2.63 14.74
N VAL A 121 35.14 2.17 14.16
CA VAL A 121 36.46 2.10 14.82
C VAL A 121 36.39 1.47 16.23
N GLY A 122 35.68 0.35 16.37
CA GLY A 122 35.57 -0.39 17.64
C GLY A 122 34.61 0.23 18.67
N ILE A 123 33.99 1.37 18.38
CA ILE A 123 32.94 1.98 19.22
C ILE A 123 31.58 1.55 18.67
N CYS A 124 30.65 1.16 19.55
CA CYS A 124 29.29 0.76 19.20
C CYS A 124 28.26 1.71 19.83
N TYR A 125 27.28 2.12 19.05
CA TYR A 125 26.15 2.95 19.47
C TYR A 125 24.84 2.22 19.20
N GLY A 126 23.95 2.20 20.19
CA GLY A 126 22.54 1.88 19.99
C GLY A 126 21.77 3.13 19.59
N VAL A 127 20.93 3.04 18.57
CA VAL A 127 20.10 4.14 18.07
C VAL A 127 18.69 3.64 17.79
N ASP A 128 17.69 4.47 18.01
CA ASP A 128 16.33 4.23 17.51
C ASP A 128 16.14 4.99 16.20
N VAL A 129 15.82 4.28 15.12
CA VAL A 129 15.57 4.86 13.81
C VAL A 129 14.06 5.00 13.63
N VAL A 130 13.59 6.24 13.52
CA VAL A 130 12.18 6.57 13.27
C VAL A 130 12.10 7.42 12.00
N ILE A 131 11.44 6.89 10.98
CA ILE A 131 11.22 7.58 9.70
C ILE A 131 9.71 7.72 9.48
N THR A 132 9.28 8.91 9.09
CA THR A 132 7.89 9.16 8.69
C THR A 132 7.87 9.49 7.20
N ILE A 133 7.10 8.72 6.42
CA ILE A 133 6.89 8.95 4.99
C ILE A 133 5.53 9.63 4.83
N GLN A 134 5.49 10.75 4.11
CA GLN A 134 4.28 11.57 3.85
C GLN A 134 3.88 11.53 2.38
#